data_AF-A0A1B6KJV2-F1
#
_entry.id   AF-A0A1B6KJV2-F1
#
_cell.length_a   1.000
_cell.length_b   1.000
_cell.length_c   1.000
_cell.angle_alpha   90.00
_cell.angle_beta   90.00
_cell.angle_gamma   90.00
#
_symmetry.space_group_name_H-M   'P 1'
#
loop_
_entity.id
_entity.type
_entity.pdbx_description
1 polymer ?
#
loop_
_entity_poly.entity_id
_entity_poly.type
_entity_poly.pdbx_seq_one_letter_code
_entity_poly.pdbx_strand_id
1 'polypeptide(L)'
;MSKSRYARQTFIYSAIPFLRNRNFDGLDIDWEYPKGSDDKKNYVLLLKELREAFEAEAQEVKKPRLLLTAAVPVGPDNVKAGYDVPAVASYLDLINLMAYDFHGKWERETGHNAPLYSPSSDSEWRKQLSVDNAASMWVRLGAPKEKIVVGMATYGRTFTLSKPENYRVNSPASGGGKAGEYTKESGFLAYYEVCEMLRNGAAYVWDEEMKVPYAVMDDQWVGFDDERSIRNKMSWIKDHGYAGAMVWTVDMDDFTGSVCGGDVKYPLIGAMREELRGIKRGPNVKDVDWSKVANSISIEVATKPSPIKIPVSELLNKVKGIKPLVSTSLSVSNKNERPAQVFCYMTSWSKKRPGAGRFTPDNIDATLCTHVIYAFASLKDHRLAEGEDKEGKDDEKEGDRYKQVVALREKNPDLKILLAIGGWAFGSSPFRELTSNVFRMNQFVYEAIEFLRDYQFNGLDVDWEYPRGADDRASYVNLLKELRLAFEGEAKSSGHPRLLLTAAVPASFE
;
A
#
# COMPACT_ATOMS: atom_id res chain seq x y z
N MET A 1 2.31 -29.46 7.29
CA MET A 1 2.70 -30.14 6.04
C MET A 1 4.01 -29.58 5.46
N SER A 2 4.17 -28.26 5.31
CA SER A 2 5.35 -27.64 4.65
C SER A 2 6.67 -27.66 5.46
N LYS A 3 6.59 -27.88 6.78
CA LYS A 3 7.66 -27.70 7.79
C LYS A 3 8.99 -28.43 7.53
N SER A 4 8.96 -29.63 6.94
CA SER A 4 10.17 -30.42 6.70
C SER A 4 10.11 -31.10 5.34
N ARG A 5 11.27 -31.44 4.77
CA ARG A 5 11.33 -32.15 3.49
C ARG A 5 10.54 -33.45 3.53
N TYR A 6 10.68 -34.25 4.59
CA TYR A 6 9.91 -35.49 4.74
C TYR A 6 8.39 -35.22 4.69
N ALA A 7 7.90 -34.22 5.43
CA ALA A 7 6.48 -33.90 5.45
C ALA A 7 5.97 -33.37 4.10
N ARG A 8 6.77 -32.57 3.38
CA ARG A 8 6.45 -32.10 2.02
C ARG A 8 6.39 -33.27 1.04
N GLN A 9 7.39 -34.15 1.04
CA GLN A 9 7.42 -35.31 0.17
C GLN A 9 6.22 -36.23 0.43
N THR A 10 5.88 -36.51 1.70
CA THR A 10 4.68 -37.29 2.04
C THR A 10 3.40 -36.68 1.46
N PHE A 11 3.26 -35.35 1.48
CA PHE A 11 2.14 -34.67 0.85
C PHE A 11 2.18 -34.74 -0.69
N ILE A 12 3.34 -34.50 -1.30
CA ILE A 12 3.50 -34.54 -2.77
C ILE A 12 3.16 -35.93 -3.31
N TYR A 13 3.70 -36.98 -2.68
CA TYR A 13 3.43 -38.37 -3.08
C TYR A 13 2.01 -38.84 -2.77
N SER A 14 1.27 -38.16 -1.89
CA SER A 14 -0.17 -38.40 -1.72
C SER A 14 -1.01 -37.61 -2.73
N ALA A 15 -0.59 -36.40 -3.10
CA ALA A 15 -1.31 -35.52 -4.01
C ALA A 15 -1.33 -36.06 -5.45
N ILE A 16 -0.20 -36.51 -5.99
CA ILE A 16 -0.12 -37.02 -7.37
C ILE A 16 -1.14 -38.14 -7.64
N PRO A 17 -1.15 -39.28 -6.89
CA PRO A 17 -2.13 -40.32 -7.12
C PRO A 17 -3.56 -39.87 -6.80
N PHE A 18 -3.75 -38.97 -5.82
CA PHE A 18 -5.06 -38.40 -5.53
C PHE A 18 -5.66 -37.72 -6.77
N LEU A 19 -4.87 -36.88 -7.44
CA LEU A 19 -5.25 -36.13 -8.63
C LEU A 19 -5.45 -37.06 -9.83
N ARG A 20 -4.47 -37.94 -10.11
CA ARG A 20 -4.54 -38.84 -11.27
C ARG A 20 -5.66 -39.85 -11.18
N ASN A 21 -5.93 -40.42 -9.99
CA ASN A 21 -7.02 -41.38 -9.80
C ASN A 21 -8.41 -40.74 -9.95
N ARG A 22 -8.50 -39.41 -9.87
CA ARG A 22 -9.75 -38.64 -10.03
C ARG A 22 -9.80 -37.85 -11.33
N ASN A 23 -8.82 -38.08 -12.21
CA ASN A 23 -8.72 -37.40 -13.50
C ASN A 23 -8.71 -35.86 -13.38
N PHE A 24 -8.07 -35.32 -12.35
CA PHE A 24 -7.77 -33.90 -12.26
C PHE A 24 -6.53 -33.53 -13.06
N ASP A 25 -6.53 -32.31 -13.61
CA ASP A 25 -5.46 -31.77 -14.46
C ASP A 25 -4.39 -30.97 -13.69
N GLY A 26 -4.54 -30.79 -12.38
CA GLY A 26 -3.60 -30.01 -11.59
C GLY A 26 -4.00 -29.88 -10.12
N LEU A 27 -3.19 -29.13 -9.37
CA LEU A 27 -3.39 -28.79 -7.98
C LEU A 27 -3.32 -27.27 -7.80
N ASP A 28 -4.31 -26.71 -7.11
CA ASP A 28 -4.26 -25.34 -6.61
C ASP A 28 -3.95 -25.36 -5.11
N ILE A 29 -2.99 -24.55 -4.68
CA ILE A 29 -2.64 -24.40 -3.27
C ILE A 29 -3.27 -23.13 -2.72
N ASP A 30 -4.30 -23.30 -1.91
CA ASP A 30 -4.99 -22.22 -1.21
C ASP A 30 -4.65 -22.24 0.28
N TRP A 31 -3.49 -21.67 0.63
CA TRP A 31 -3.07 -21.49 2.02
C TRP A 31 -3.29 -20.04 2.42
N GLU A 32 -4.26 -19.82 3.32
CA GLU A 32 -4.66 -18.50 3.81
C GLU A 32 -4.26 -18.24 5.29
N TYR A 33 -3.11 -17.65 5.61
CA TYR A 33 -1.97 -17.32 4.74
C TYR A 33 -0.68 -17.84 5.38
N PRO A 34 0.36 -18.19 4.60
CA PRO A 34 1.70 -18.39 5.14
C PRO A 34 2.16 -17.12 5.86
N LYS A 35 2.73 -17.26 7.06
CA LYS A 35 3.14 -16.11 7.87
C LYS A 35 4.46 -16.34 8.58
N GLY A 36 5.35 -15.36 8.47
CA GLY A 36 6.66 -15.39 9.11
C GLY A 36 7.71 -16.07 8.25
N SER A 37 8.96 -15.98 8.70
CA SER A 37 10.13 -16.37 7.92
C SER A 37 10.17 -17.85 7.55
N ASP A 38 9.69 -18.72 8.45
CA ASP A 38 9.68 -20.17 8.23
C ASP A 38 8.63 -20.57 7.20
N ASP A 39 7.37 -20.12 7.36
CA ASP A 39 6.30 -20.43 6.40
C ASP A 39 6.61 -19.86 5.02
N LYS A 40 7.15 -18.64 4.94
CA LYS A 40 7.58 -18.03 3.68
C LYS A 40 8.58 -18.89 2.92
N LYS A 41 9.61 -19.40 3.60
CA LYS A 41 10.60 -20.32 2.99
C LYS A 41 9.99 -21.68 2.67
N ASN A 42 9.22 -22.24 3.60
CA ASN A 42 8.64 -23.58 3.46
C ASN A 42 7.58 -23.65 2.36
N TYR A 43 6.86 -22.55 2.12
CA TYR A 43 5.92 -22.43 1.01
C TYR A 43 6.63 -22.48 -0.34
N VAL A 44 7.73 -21.74 -0.51
CA VAL A 44 8.57 -21.83 -1.72
C VAL A 44 9.10 -23.24 -1.94
N LEU A 45 9.62 -23.88 -0.88
CA LEU A 45 10.12 -25.25 -0.97
C LEU A 45 9.03 -26.25 -1.34
N LEU A 46 7.81 -26.07 -0.83
CA LEU A 46 6.66 -26.90 -1.20
C LEU A 46 6.31 -26.75 -2.68
N LEU A 47 6.19 -25.51 -3.17
CA LEU A 47 5.86 -25.26 -4.58
C LEU A 47 6.95 -25.78 -5.52
N LYS A 48 8.21 -25.57 -5.16
CA LYS A 48 9.36 -26.11 -5.87
C LYS A 48 9.27 -27.63 -6.00
N GLU A 49 9.15 -28.33 -4.87
CA GLU A 49 9.15 -29.79 -4.84
C GLU A 49 7.90 -30.39 -5.49
N LEU A 50 6.73 -29.73 -5.41
CA LEU A 50 5.53 -30.10 -6.18
C LEU A 50 5.77 -29.98 -7.68
N ARG A 51 6.32 -28.86 -8.14
CA ARG A 51 6.59 -28.61 -9.55
C ARG A 51 7.58 -29.62 -10.13
N GLU A 52 8.67 -29.89 -9.41
CA GLU A 52 9.67 -30.91 -9.78
C GLU A 52 9.02 -32.30 -9.89
N ALA A 53 8.17 -32.68 -8.93
CA ALA A 53 7.49 -33.97 -8.95
C ALA A 53 6.46 -34.08 -10.08
N PHE A 54 5.71 -33.01 -10.38
CA PHE A 54 4.78 -32.97 -11.51
C PHE A 54 5.50 -33.06 -12.86
N GLU A 55 6.65 -32.39 -13.00
CA GLU A 55 7.50 -32.50 -14.19
C GLU A 55 8.05 -33.91 -14.38
N ALA A 56 8.53 -34.55 -13.31
CA ALA A 56 9.04 -35.92 -13.34
C ALA A 56 7.93 -36.93 -13.69
N GLU A 57 6.77 -36.83 -13.03
CA GLU A 57 5.64 -37.72 -13.29
C GLU A 57 5.18 -37.65 -14.75
N ALA A 58 5.05 -36.45 -15.30
CA ALA A 58 4.61 -36.24 -16.67
C ALA A 58 5.51 -36.95 -17.70
N GLN A 59 6.83 -36.92 -17.46
CA GLN A 59 7.82 -37.60 -18.30
C GLN A 59 7.69 -39.13 -18.20
N GLU A 60 7.49 -39.66 -16.99
CA GLU A 60 7.38 -41.10 -16.74
C GLU A 60 6.09 -41.69 -17.33
N VAL A 61 4.95 -41.08 -17.04
CA VAL A 61 3.64 -41.62 -17.46
C VAL A 61 3.21 -41.17 -18.86
N LYS A 62 3.99 -40.28 -19.51
CA LYS A 62 3.72 -39.71 -20.85
C LYS A 62 2.33 -39.07 -20.95
N LYS A 63 1.90 -38.38 -19.90
CA LYS A 63 0.66 -37.59 -19.86
C LYS A 63 0.99 -36.10 -19.75
N PRO A 64 0.05 -35.20 -20.10
CA PRO A 64 0.22 -33.79 -19.81
C PRO A 64 0.57 -33.56 -18.33
N ARG A 65 1.54 -32.68 -18.09
CA ARG A 65 1.97 -32.31 -16.74
C ARG A 65 0.80 -31.72 -15.96
N LEU A 66 0.67 -32.13 -14.70
CA LEU A 66 -0.27 -31.52 -13.77
C LEU A 66 0.04 -30.02 -13.60
N LEU A 67 -0.97 -29.18 -13.74
CA LEU A 67 -0.86 -27.75 -13.45
C LEU A 67 -0.61 -27.53 -11.96
N LEU A 68 0.17 -26.51 -11.63
CA LEU A 68 0.35 -26.05 -10.26
C LEU A 68 -0.01 -24.56 -10.19
N THR A 69 -1.06 -24.25 -9.46
CA THR A 69 -1.53 -22.87 -9.24
C THR A 69 -1.64 -22.58 -7.75
N ALA A 70 -1.87 -21.32 -7.38
CA ALA A 70 -2.19 -20.94 -6.02
C ALA A 70 -3.13 -19.75 -5.98
N ALA A 71 -4.07 -19.76 -5.04
CA ALA A 71 -4.81 -18.59 -4.62
C ALA A 71 -3.95 -17.75 -3.64
N VAL A 72 -3.90 -16.43 -3.88
CA VAL A 72 -2.98 -15.53 -3.18
C VAL A 72 -3.63 -14.21 -2.73
N PRO A 73 -3.17 -13.62 -1.61
CA PRO A 73 -3.82 -12.46 -1.02
C PRO A 73 -3.54 -11.16 -1.76
N VAL A 74 -4.42 -10.19 -1.50
CA VAL A 74 -4.30 -8.80 -1.97
C VAL A 74 -3.73 -7.84 -0.92
N GLY A 75 -3.78 -8.21 0.36
CA GLY A 75 -3.29 -7.38 1.47
C GLY A 75 -1.75 -7.26 1.47
N PRO A 76 -1.17 -6.04 1.45
CA PRO A 76 0.28 -5.85 1.41
C PRO A 76 1.04 -6.53 2.56
N ASP A 77 0.46 -6.53 3.77
CA ASP A 77 1.09 -7.16 4.94
C ASP A 77 1.13 -8.69 4.84
N ASN A 78 0.06 -9.31 4.33
CA ASN A 78 0.01 -10.75 4.08
C ASN A 78 1.04 -11.16 3.02
N VAL A 79 1.11 -10.41 1.92
CA VAL A 79 2.09 -10.66 0.84
C VAL A 79 3.52 -10.52 1.38
N LYS A 80 3.82 -9.44 2.11
CA LYS A 80 5.15 -9.21 2.68
C LYS A 80 5.57 -10.33 3.64
N ALA A 81 4.66 -10.73 4.53
CA ALA A 81 4.92 -11.72 5.58
C ALA A 81 5.05 -13.15 5.06
N GLY A 82 4.33 -13.51 3.99
CA GLY A 82 4.17 -14.90 3.56
C GLY A 82 4.81 -15.29 2.23
N TYR A 83 5.11 -14.32 1.35
CA TYR A 83 5.36 -14.64 -0.06
C TYR A 83 6.71 -14.10 -0.55
N ASP A 84 7.54 -15.00 -1.07
CA ASP A 84 8.68 -14.68 -1.93
C ASP A 84 8.18 -14.69 -3.38
N VAL A 85 7.64 -13.55 -3.81
CA VAL A 85 6.85 -13.46 -5.06
C VAL A 85 7.62 -13.94 -6.30
N PRO A 86 8.88 -13.57 -6.55
CA PRO A 86 9.63 -14.08 -7.69
C PRO A 86 9.81 -15.61 -7.64
N ALA A 87 10.13 -16.17 -6.47
CA ALA A 87 10.32 -17.61 -6.32
C ALA A 87 8.99 -18.36 -6.52
N VAL A 88 7.91 -17.90 -5.87
CA VAL A 88 6.56 -18.43 -6.04
C VAL A 88 6.14 -18.42 -7.50
N ALA A 89 6.26 -17.27 -8.17
CA ALA A 89 5.86 -17.11 -9.57
C ALA A 89 6.65 -17.98 -10.55
N SER A 90 7.89 -18.37 -10.21
CA SER A 90 8.71 -19.22 -11.08
C SER A 90 8.19 -20.68 -11.15
N TYR A 91 7.63 -21.22 -10.06
CA TYR A 91 7.14 -22.60 -10.00
C TYR A 91 5.68 -22.75 -10.42
N LEU A 92 4.86 -21.72 -10.23
CA LEU A 92 3.44 -21.75 -10.59
C LEU A 92 3.21 -21.57 -12.09
N ASP A 93 2.16 -22.20 -12.61
CA ASP A 93 1.64 -21.99 -13.96
C ASP A 93 0.86 -20.67 -14.04
N LEU A 94 -0.06 -20.48 -13.09
CA LEU A 94 -0.90 -19.29 -12.91
C LEU A 94 -1.03 -18.94 -11.42
N ILE A 95 -1.31 -17.67 -11.15
CA ILE A 95 -1.47 -17.08 -9.81
C ILE A 95 -2.88 -16.51 -9.73
N ASN A 96 -3.74 -17.13 -8.93
CA ASN A 96 -5.12 -16.72 -8.73
C ASN A 96 -5.16 -15.62 -7.65
N LEU A 97 -5.12 -14.35 -8.07
CA LEU A 97 -5.17 -13.22 -7.14
C LEU A 97 -6.58 -13.08 -6.57
N MET A 98 -6.74 -13.24 -5.26
CA MET A 98 -8.04 -13.14 -4.57
C MET A 98 -8.48 -11.68 -4.43
N ALA A 99 -8.84 -11.06 -5.56
CA ALA A 99 -9.16 -9.64 -5.68
C ALA A 99 -10.59 -9.30 -5.23
N TYR A 100 -10.89 -9.74 -4.02
CA TYR A 100 -12.13 -9.56 -3.27
C TYR A 100 -11.81 -9.62 -1.78
N ASP A 101 -12.80 -9.43 -0.92
CA ASP A 101 -12.62 -9.30 0.53
C ASP A 101 -11.64 -8.19 0.91
N PHE A 102 -11.59 -7.12 0.12
CA PHE A 102 -10.81 -5.92 0.47
C PHE A 102 -11.39 -5.24 1.71
N HIS A 103 -12.72 -5.21 1.79
CA HIS A 103 -13.48 -4.62 2.88
C HIS A 103 -14.61 -5.54 3.31
N GLY A 104 -14.99 -5.48 4.59
CA GLY A 104 -16.04 -6.33 5.14
C GLY A 104 -16.30 -6.05 6.62
N LYS A 105 -17.14 -6.90 7.25
CA LYS A 105 -17.65 -6.70 8.62
C LYS A 105 -16.60 -6.57 9.74
N TRP A 106 -15.33 -6.84 9.44
CA TRP A 106 -14.21 -6.63 10.36
C TRP A 106 -13.79 -5.15 10.50
N GLU A 107 -14.32 -4.27 9.65
CA GLU A 107 -14.13 -2.82 9.69
C GLU A 107 -15.33 -2.09 10.34
N ARG A 108 -15.15 -0.81 10.68
CA ARG A 108 -16.17 0.02 11.34
C ARG A 108 -16.94 0.93 10.36
N GLU A 109 -16.50 0.96 9.11
CA GLU A 109 -17.07 1.75 8.04
C GLU A 109 -17.37 0.84 6.85
N THR A 110 -18.42 1.17 6.09
CA THR A 110 -18.71 0.50 4.83
C THR A 110 -17.53 0.60 3.87
N GLY A 111 -17.24 -0.48 3.17
CA GLY A 111 -16.23 -0.54 2.12
C GLY A 111 -16.63 -1.59 1.11
N HIS A 112 -16.29 -1.37 -0.16
CA HIS A 112 -16.70 -2.27 -1.23
C HIS A 112 -15.93 -3.60 -1.17
N ASN A 113 -16.60 -4.74 -1.46
CA ASN A 113 -15.96 -6.06 -1.45
C ASN A 113 -14.74 -6.14 -2.39
N ALA A 114 -14.92 -5.69 -3.64
CA ALA A 114 -13.94 -5.82 -4.71
C ALA A 114 -13.85 -4.57 -5.62
N PRO A 115 -13.49 -3.38 -5.10
CA PRO A 115 -13.43 -2.16 -5.91
C PRO A 115 -12.32 -2.26 -6.98
N LEU A 116 -12.61 -1.85 -8.23
CA LEU A 116 -11.58 -1.83 -9.29
C LEU A 116 -10.49 -0.80 -8.95
N TYR A 117 -10.93 0.40 -8.55
CA TYR A 117 -10.06 1.47 -8.06
C TYR A 117 -10.49 1.91 -6.65
N SER A 118 -9.57 2.45 -5.87
CA SER A 118 -9.90 3.01 -4.55
C SER A 118 -10.66 4.34 -4.66
N PRO A 119 -11.68 4.59 -3.83
CA PRO A 119 -12.37 5.88 -3.78
C PRO A 119 -11.45 6.97 -3.20
N SER A 120 -11.68 8.21 -3.60
CA SER A 120 -10.92 9.39 -3.14
C SER A 120 -11.07 9.66 -1.64
N SER A 121 -12.19 9.20 -1.05
CA SER A 121 -12.49 9.28 0.38
C SER A 121 -11.67 8.31 1.24
N ASP A 122 -10.92 7.37 0.64
CA ASP A 122 -10.06 6.47 1.41
C ASP A 122 -8.83 7.18 1.97
N SER A 123 -8.38 6.69 3.14
CA SER A 123 -7.05 7.02 3.64
C SER A 123 -5.97 6.49 2.69
N GLU A 124 -4.78 7.09 2.69
CA GLU A 124 -3.68 6.63 1.83
C GLU A 124 -3.32 5.15 2.03
N TRP A 125 -3.51 4.62 3.25
CA TRP A 125 -3.34 3.19 3.48
C TRP A 125 -4.44 2.35 2.82
N ARG A 126 -5.73 2.73 3.01
CA ARG A 126 -6.88 1.99 2.44
C ARG A 126 -6.90 2.06 0.91
N LYS A 127 -6.36 3.12 0.29
CA LYS A 127 -6.23 3.19 -1.17
C LYS A 127 -5.50 2.02 -1.79
N GLN A 128 -4.64 1.32 -1.05
CA GLN A 128 -3.96 0.11 -1.52
C GLN A 128 -4.92 -1.08 -1.76
N LEU A 129 -6.13 -1.04 -1.20
CA LEU A 129 -7.12 -2.11 -1.20
C LEU A 129 -8.09 -1.99 -2.39
N SER A 130 -7.55 -2.18 -3.59
CA SER A 130 -8.33 -2.30 -4.83
C SER A 130 -7.69 -3.30 -5.79
N VAL A 131 -8.48 -3.79 -6.77
CA VAL A 131 -8.00 -4.71 -7.81
C VAL A 131 -6.76 -4.16 -8.50
N ASP A 132 -6.79 -2.88 -8.91
CA ASP A 132 -5.70 -2.23 -9.62
C ASP A 132 -4.41 -2.18 -8.79
N ASN A 133 -4.51 -1.77 -7.52
CA ASN A 133 -3.34 -1.65 -6.64
C ASN A 133 -2.78 -3.02 -6.22
N ALA A 134 -3.65 -4.00 -5.96
CA ALA A 134 -3.22 -5.34 -5.59
C ALA A 134 -2.51 -6.06 -6.74
N ALA A 135 -3.09 -6.04 -7.94
CA ALA A 135 -2.46 -6.65 -9.11
C ALA A 135 -1.14 -5.94 -9.48
N SER A 136 -1.12 -4.61 -9.40
CA SER A 136 0.10 -3.83 -9.61
C SER A 136 1.17 -4.13 -8.56
N MET A 137 0.79 -4.38 -7.30
CA MET A 137 1.73 -4.79 -6.25
C MET A 137 2.41 -6.11 -6.57
N TRP A 138 1.66 -7.13 -6.98
CA TRP A 138 2.23 -8.43 -7.37
C TRP A 138 3.21 -8.29 -8.54
N VAL A 139 2.89 -7.46 -9.53
CA VAL A 139 3.81 -7.14 -10.64
C VAL A 139 5.08 -6.44 -10.14
N ARG A 140 4.94 -5.40 -9.30
CA ARG A 140 6.10 -4.68 -8.71
C ARG A 140 7.01 -5.60 -7.90
N LEU A 141 6.46 -6.64 -7.29
CA LEU A 141 7.20 -7.64 -6.52
C LEU A 141 7.81 -8.75 -7.39
N GLY A 142 7.55 -8.77 -8.70
CA GLY A 142 8.22 -9.65 -9.67
C GLY A 142 7.35 -10.75 -10.27
N ALA A 143 6.03 -10.77 -10.05
CA ALA A 143 5.15 -11.71 -10.73
C ALA A 143 4.88 -11.26 -12.19
N PRO A 144 5.04 -12.15 -13.19
CA PRO A 144 4.70 -11.84 -14.58
C PRO A 144 3.20 -11.62 -14.75
N LYS A 145 2.80 -10.60 -15.54
CA LYS A 145 1.38 -10.25 -15.74
C LYS A 145 0.60 -11.38 -16.39
N GLU A 146 1.22 -12.07 -17.35
CA GLU A 146 0.69 -13.22 -18.07
C GLU A 146 0.48 -14.47 -17.20
N LYS A 147 0.88 -14.43 -15.92
CA LYS A 147 0.56 -15.46 -14.92
C LYS A 147 -0.52 -15.03 -13.92
N ILE A 148 -0.82 -13.74 -13.79
CA ILE A 148 -1.78 -13.26 -12.79
C ILE A 148 -3.19 -13.35 -13.35
N VAL A 149 -4.01 -14.20 -12.74
CA VAL A 149 -5.44 -14.37 -13.00
C VAL A 149 -6.21 -13.63 -11.91
N VAL A 150 -7.04 -12.66 -12.29
CA VAL A 150 -7.62 -11.69 -11.35
C VAL A 150 -8.98 -12.17 -10.84
N GLY A 151 -9.15 -12.29 -9.53
CA GLY A 151 -10.34 -12.82 -8.88
C GLY A 151 -11.56 -11.90 -8.97
N MET A 152 -12.70 -12.50 -9.30
CA MET A 152 -14.02 -11.87 -9.42
C MET A 152 -14.95 -12.55 -8.43
N ALA A 153 -15.60 -11.76 -7.58
CA ALA A 153 -16.55 -12.24 -6.60
C ALA A 153 -17.96 -12.27 -7.19
N THR A 154 -18.64 -13.42 -7.14
CA THR A 154 -20.08 -13.52 -7.41
C THR A 154 -20.86 -13.42 -6.09
N TYR A 155 -20.42 -12.54 -5.20
CA TYR A 155 -20.99 -12.28 -3.89
C TYR A 155 -20.66 -10.85 -3.46
N GLY A 156 -21.40 -10.33 -2.50
CA GLY A 156 -21.16 -9.05 -1.86
C GLY A 156 -20.79 -9.18 -0.38
N ARG A 157 -20.02 -8.21 0.12
CA ARG A 157 -19.79 -8.03 1.56
C ARG A 157 -20.78 -7.00 2.09
N THR A 158 -21.42 -7.35 3.21
CA THR A 158 -22.54 -6.58 3.74
C THR A 158 -22.24 -5.93 5.09
N PHE A 159 -22.87 -4.79 5.33
CA PHE A 159 -22.80 -4.04 6.59
C PHE A 159 -24.21 -3.67 7.06
N THR A 160 -24.37 -3.50 8.38
CA THR A 160 -25.50 -2.78 8.96
C THR A 160 -25.05 -1.35 9.26
N LEU A 161 -25.65 -0.36 8.60
CA LEU A 161 -25.36 1.05 8.77
C LEU A 161 -25.69 1.50 10.19
N SER A 162 -24.86 2.36 10.76
CA SER A 162 -25.15 2.98 12.07
C SER A 162 -26.30 3.99 11.97
N LYS A 163 -26.48 4.59 10.78
CA LYS A 163 -27.57 5.52 10.44
C LYS A 163 -27.98 5.31 8.99
N PRO A 164 -29.25 4.95 8.68
CA PRO A 164 -29.71 4.68 7.32
C PRO A 164 -29.49 5.85 6.35
N GLU A 165 -29.47 7.09 6.84
CA GLU A 165 -29.28 8.29 6.02
C GLU A 165 -27.83 8.42 5.50
N ASN A 166 -26.88 7.75 6.15
CA ASN A 166 -25.46 7.74 5.79
C ASN A 166 -25.13 6.39 5.14
N TYR A 167 -25.45 6.26 3.86
CA TYR A 167 -25.33 5.00 3.11
C TYR A 167 -24.21 4.97 2.06
N ARG A 168 -23.42 6.04 1.97
CA ARG A 168 -22.30 6.12 1.02
C ARG A 168 -21.14 5.22 1.46
N VAL A 169 -20.21 4.93 0.55
CA VAL A 169 -18.94 4.28 0.93
C VAL A 169 -18.24 5.07 2.05
N ASN A 170 -17.55 4.36 2.95
CA ASN A 170 -16.92 4.90 4.17
C ASN A 170 -17.90 5.47 5.20
N SER A 171 -19.21 5.16 5.10
CA SER A 171 -20.17 5.50 6.15
C SER A 171 -20.05 4.58 7.36
N PRO A 172 -20.23 5.09 8.60
CA PRO A 172 -20.16 4.27 9.80
C PRO A 172 -21.14 3.09 9.81
N ALA A 173 -20.64 1.92 10.18
CA ALA A 173 -21.40 0.68 10.31
C ALA A 173 -21.37 0.17 11.76
N SER A 174 -22.43 -0.52 12.17
CA SER A 174 -22.55 -1.16 13.49
C SER A 174 -22.05 -2.61 13.49
N GLY A 175 -21.85 -3.20 12.31
CA GLY A 175 -21.35 -4.54 12.12
C GLY A 175 -21.68 -5.09 10.74
N GLY A 176 -21.61 -6.41 10.59
CA GLY A 176 -22.01 -7.09 9.36
C GLY A 176 -23.52 -6.97 9.09
N GLY A 177 -23.89 -7.01 7.81
CA GLY A 177 -25.29 -7.13 7.40
C GLY A 177 -25.91 -8.45 7.87
N LYS A 178 -27.23 -8.51 7.85
CA LYS A 178 -28.01 -9.71 8.19
C LYS A 178 -27.65 -10.84 7.22
N ALA A 179 -27.66 -12.07 7.74
CA ALA A 179 -27.41 -13.25 6.93
C ALA A 179 -28.51 -13.44 5.87
N GLY A 180 -28.12 -13.80 4.66
CA GLY A 180 -29.05 -14.17 3.59
C GLY A 180 -29.83 -15.45 3.89
N GLU A 181 -30.95 -15.64 3.18
CA GLU A 181 -31.81 -16.81 3.36
C GLU A 181 -31.06 -18.12 3.02
N TYR A 182 -30.23 -18.10 1.98
CA TYR A 182 -29.59 -19.29 1.43
C TYR A 182 -28.16 -19.45 1.93
N THR A 183 -27.35 -18.39 1.89
CA THR A 183 -25.93 -18.44 2.32
C THR A 183 -25.77 -18.49 3.83
N LYS A 184 -26.74 -17.95 4.59
CA LYS A 184 -26.83 -18.02 6.05
C LYS A 184 -25.59 -17.49 6.79
N GLU A 185 -24.85 -16.56 6.19
CA GLU A 185 -23.68 -15.93 6.79
C GLU A 185 -23.87 -14.42 6.94
N SER A 186 -23.79 -13.90 8.17
CA SER A 186 -23.80 -12.45 8.39
C SER A 186 -22.55 -11.80 7.82
N GLY A 187 -22.70 -10.67 7.13
CA GLY A 187 -21.60 -10.00 6.45
C GLY A 187 -21.39 -10.44 4.99
N PHE A 188 -22.27 -11.28 4.46
CA PHE A 188 -22.10 -11.93 3.16
C PHE A 188 -23.46 -12.16 2.48
N LEU A 189 -23.55 -11.93 1.17
CA LEU A 189 -24.67 -12.35 0.33
C LEU A 189 -24.16 -12.85 -1.02
N ALA A 190 -24.68 -13.97 -1.52
CA ALA A 190 -24.43 -14.39 -2.89
C ALA A 190 -25.01 -13.38 -3.90
N TYR A 191 -24.51 -13.34 -5.14
CA TYR A 191 -25.00 -12.40 -6.14
C TYR A 191 -26.51 -12.56 -6.39
N TYR A 192 -27.02 -13.79 -6.41
CA TYR A 192 -28.47 -14.03 -6.53
C TYR A 192 -29.28 -13.51 -5.32
N GLU A 193 -28.72 -13.48 -4.11
CA GLU A 193 -29.37 -12.87 -2.93
C GLU A 193 -29.38 -11.34 -3.02
N VAL A 194 -28.32 -10.74 -3.57
CA VAL A 194 -28.30 -9.29 -3.87
C VAL A 194 -29.34 -8.95 -4.95
N CYS A 195 -29.52 -9.80 -5.95
CA CYS A 195 -30.57 -9.65 -6.95
C CYS A 195 -31.98 -9.67 -6.33
N GLU A 196 -32.26 -10.59 -5.41
CA GLU A 196 -33.54 -10.61 -4.68
C GLU A 196 -33.73 -9.33 -3.86
N MET A 197 -32.69 -8.87 -3.15
CA MET A 197 -32.71 -7.62 -2.39
C MET A 197 -33.05 -6.42 -3.29
N LEU A 198 -32.44 -6.33 -4.48
CA LEU A 198 -32.73 -5.29 -5.47
C LEU A 198 -34.15 -5.36 -6.01
N ARG A 199 -34.65 -6.56 -6.33
CA ARG A 199 -36.03 -6.79 -6.78
C ARG A 199 -37.08 -6.49 -5.71
N ASN A 200 -36.71 -6.61 -4.44
CA ASN A 200 -37.58 -6.36 -3.28
C ASN A 200 -37.52 -4.92 -2.78
N GLY A 201 -36.93 -4.01 -3.56
CA GLY A 201 -37.05 -2.58 -3.33
C GLY A 201 -35.80 -1.88 -2.82
N ALA A 202 -34.65 -2.56 -2.79
CA ALA A 202 -33.38 -1.91 -2.49
C ALA A 202 -33.00 -0.87 -3.56
N ALA A 203 -32.31 0.18 -3.12
CA ALA A 203 -31.70 1.18 -3.98
C ALA A 203 -30.40 0.63 -4.57
N TYR A 204 -30.18 0.88 -5.87
CA TYR A 204 -28.92 0.60 -6.55
C TYR A 204 -28.11 1.88 -6.67
N VAL A 205 -26.84 1.82 -6.29
CA VAL A 205 -25.91 2.94 -6.41
C VAL A 205 -24.70 2.51 -7.22
N TRP A 206 -24.34 3.30 -8.22
CA TRP A 206 -23.10 3.11 -8.98
C TRP A 206 -22.04 4.13 -8.56
N ASP A 207 -20.86 3.65 -8.15
CA ASP A 207 -19.72 4.50 -7.84
C ASP A 207 -18.80 4.67 -9.06
N GLU A 208 -18.69 5.90 -9.57
CA GLU A 208 -17.87 6.20 -10.74
C GLU A 208 -16.36 6.22 -10.47
N GLU A 209 -15.90 6.36 -9.23
CA GLU A 209 -14.47 6.25 -8.91
C GLU A 209 -14.06 4.79 -8.82
N MET A 210 -14.80 3.99 -8.06
CA MET A 210 -14.48 2.59 -7.81
C MET A 210 -14.85 1.65 -8.98
N LYS A 211 -15.72 2.10 -9.89
CA LYS A 211 -16.26 1.36 -11.04
C LYS A 211 -17.00 0.07 -10.65
N VAL A 212 -17.75 0.16 -9.55
CA VAL A 212 -18.51 -0.95 -8.95
C VAL A 212 -19.82 -0.44 -8.34
N PRO A 213 -20.85 -1.29 -8.23
CA PRO A 213 -22.10 -0.93 -7.59
C PRO A 213 -22.12 -1.23 -6.08
N TYR A 214 -23.07 -0.66 -5.37
CA TYR A 214 -23.53 -1.17 -4.08
C TYR A 214 -25.05 -1.01 -3.96
N ALA A 215 -25.69 -1.79 -3.09
CA ALA A 215 -27.12 -1.74 -2.86
C ALA A 215 -27.45 -1.42 -1.39
N VAL A 216 -28.58 -0.73 -1.19
CA VAL A 216 -29.01 -0.26 0.13
C VAL A 216 -30.50 -0.54 0.34
N MET A 217 -30.86 -1.19 1.43
CA MET A 217 -32.25 -1.40 1.85
C MET A 217 -32.36 -1.17 3.35
N ASP A 218 -33.13 -0.16 3.75
CA ASP A 218 -33.19 0.30 5.14
C ASP A 218 -31.79 0.62 5.70
N ASP A 219 -31.35 -0.13 6.72
CA ASP A 219 -30.03 -0.04 7.32
C ASP A 219 -29.03 -1.07 6.76
N GLN A 220 -29.40 -1.84 5.74
CA GLN A 220 -28.54 -2.86 5.14
C GLN A 220 -27.83 -2.32 3.92
N TRP A 221 -26.51 -2.51 3.87
CA TRP A 221 -25.63 -2.07 2.79
C TRP A 221 -24.85 -3.27 2.24
N VAL A 222 -24.75 -3.40 0.92
CA VAL A 222 -23.96 -4.47 0.27
C VAL A 222 -23.14 -3.94 -0.91
N GLY A 223 -21.82 -4.11 -0.85
CA GLY A 223 -20.91 -3.85 -1.97
C GLY A 223 -20.66 -5.15 -2.73
N PHE A 224 -21.00 -5.18 -4.02
CA PHE A 224 -21.05 -6.39 -4.84
C PHE A 224 -20.58 -6.11 -6.27
N ASP A 225 -20.40 -7.16 -7.08
CA ASP A 225 -20.15 -7.01 -8.52
C ASP A 225 -21.40 -7.33 -9.34
N ASP A 226 -21.65 -6.53 -10.38
CA ASP A 226 -22.71 -6.74 -11.38
C ASP A 226 -22.10 -6.89 -12.79
N GLU A 227 -22.91 -7.12 -13.82
CA GLU A 227 -22.38 -7.24 -15.18
C GLU A 227 -21.59 -5.99 -15.63
N ARG A 228 -21.97 -4.79 -15.17
CA ARG A 228 -21.30 -3.54 -15.53
C ARG A 228 -19.90 -3.48 -14.92
N SER A 229 -19.74 -3.77 -13.63
CA SER A 229 -18.43 -3.80 -12.98
C SER A 229 -17.57 -4.95 -13.50
N ILE A 230 -18.15 -6.12 -13.74
CA ILE A 230 -17.46 -7.27 -14.35
C ILE A 230 -16.92 -6.89 -15.72
N ARG A 231 -17.72 -6.30 -16.61
CA ARG A 231 -17.25 -5.88 -17.94
C ARG A 231 -16.13 -4.84 -17.86
N ASN A 232 -16.23 -3.87 -16.95
CA ASN A 232 -15.16 -2.90 -16.70
C ASN A 232 -13.86 -3.59 -16.26
N LYS A 233 -13.95 -4.55 -15.34
CA LYS A 233 -12.79 -5.35 -14.89
C LYS A 233 -12.22 -6.20 -16.02
N MET A 234 -13.04 -6.77 -16.90
CA MET A 234 -12.57 -7.53 -18.06
C MET A 234 -11.84 -6.63 -19.08
N SER A 235 -12.34 -5.42 -19.33
CA SER A 235 -11.62 -4.42 -20.14
C SER A 235 -10.28 -4.11 -19.51
N TRP A 236 -10.27 -3.79 -18.21
CA TRP A 236 -9.04 -3.50 -17.48
C TRP A 236 -8.02 -4.65 -17.53
N ILE A 237 -8.46 -5.93 -17.40
CA ILE A 237 -7.61 -7.12 -17.55
C ILE A 237 -6.93 -7.14 -18.92
N LYS A 238 -7.70 -6.92 -20.00
CA LYS A 238 -7.20 -6.87 -21.38
C LYS A 238 -6.22 -5.72 -21.57
N ASP A 239 -6.59 -4.52 -21.14
CA ASP A 239 -5.81 -3.29 -21.31
C ASP A 239 -4.46 -3.34 -20.58
N HIS A 240 -4.40 -4.06 -19.45
CA HIS A 240 -3.20 -4.16 -18.64
C HIS A 240 -2.37 -5.43 -18.92
N GLY A 241 -2.87 -6.37 -19.73
CA GLY A 241 -2.17 -7.57 -20.16
C GLY A 241 -2.09 -8.68 -19.10
N TYR A 242 -3.11 -8.81 -18.25
CA TYR A 242 -3.20 -9.90 -17.26
C TYR A 242 -3.70 -11.21 -17.87
N ALA A 243 -3.43 -12.34 -17.21
CA ALA A 243 -3.65 -13.69 -17.75
C ALA A 243 -5.13 -14.03 -17.97
N GLY A 244 -6.03 -13.47 -17.16
CA GLY A 244 -7.47 -13.73 -17.25
C GLY A 244 -8.19 -13.42 -15.95
N ALA A 245 -9.41 -13.97 -15.81
CA ALA A 245 -10.27 -13.83 -14.64
C ALA A 245 -10.44 -15.18 -13.92
N MET A 246 -10.44 -15.14 -12.59
CA MET A 246 -10.78 -16.24 -11.68
C MET A 246 -12.11 -15.90 -11.02
N VAL A 247 -12.93 -16.90 -10.67
CA VAL A 247 -14.27 -16.66 -10.10
C VAL A 247 -14.41 -17.38 -8.77
N TRP A 248 -14.74 -16.63 -7.73
CA TRP A 248 -15.26 -17.15 -6.47
C TRP A 248 -16.71 -16.72 -6.32
N THR A 249 -17.71 -17.54 -6.64
CA THR A 249 -17.65 -18.93 -7.15
C THR A 249 -18.67 -19.16 -8.27
N VAL A 250 -18.64 -20.33 -8.91
CA VAL A 250 -19.59 -20.65 -9.99
C VAL A 250 -21.03 -20.80 -9.51
N ASP A 251 -21.23 -21.25 -8.28
CA ASP A 251 -22.54 -21.56 -7.69
C ASP A 251 -23.28 -20.34 -7.12
N MET A 252 -22.60 -19.20 -6.98
CA MET A 252 -23.20 -17.96 -6.48
C MET A 252 -23.60 -16.96 -7.56
N ASP A 253 -23.29 -17.22 -8.83
CA ASP A 253 -23.87 -16.49 -9.96
C ASP A 253 -25.38 -16.81 -10.08
N ASP A 254 -26.14 -16.09 -10.91
CA ASP A 254 -27.52 -16.52 -11.25
C ASP A 254 -27.47 -17.69 -12.24
N PHE A 255 -27.07 -18.85 -11.75
CA PHE A 255 -26.87 -20.07 -12.52
C PHE A 255 -28.18 -20.62 -13.11
N THR A 256 -29.33 -20.23 -12.55
CA THR A 256 -30.65 -20.57 -13.09
C THR A 256 -31.09 -19.62 -14.20
N GLY A 257 -30.63 -18.38 -14.14
CA GLY A 257 -30.99 -17.26 -15.00
C GLY A 257 -32.33 -16.60 -14.67
N SER A 258 -32.96 -16.98 -13.56
CA SER A 258 -34.34 -16.56 -13.23
C SER A 258 -34.44 -15.62 -12.02
N VAL A 259 -33.34 -15.40 -11.30
CA VAL A 259 -33.35 -14.64 -10.05
C VAL A 259 -33.18 -13.15 -10.33
N CYS A 260 -32.24 -12.77 -11.19
CA CYS A 260 -31.89 -11.37 -11.43
C CYS A 260 -32.79 -10.65 -12.47
N GLY A 261 -33.70 -11.38 -13.11
CA GLY A 261 -34.68 -10.82 -14.08
C GLY A 261 -34.13 -10.61 -15.50
N GLY A 262 -32.92 -11.11 -15.78
CA GLY A 262 -32.29 -11.03 -17.11
C GLY A 262 -32.51 -12.25 -18.02
N ASP A 263 -33.18 -13.29 -17.54
CA ASP A 263 -33.46 -14.55 -18.26
C ASP A 263 -32.20 -15.18 -18.92
N VAL A 264 -31.06 -15.10 -18.23
CA VAL A 264 -29.77 -15.61 -18.71
C VAL A 264 -29.04 -16.37 -17.61
N LYS A 265 -28.66 -17.62 -17.88
CA LYS A 265 -27.85 -18.40 -16.96
C LYS A 265 -26.42 -17.86 -16.88
N TYR A 266 -25.90 -17.75 -15.66
CA TYR A 266 -24.55 -17.26 -15.39
C TYR A 266 -24.30 -15.86 -15.98
N PRO A 267 -25.09 -14.83 -15.60
CA PRO A 267 -24.96 -13.48 -16.16
C PRO A 267 -23.55 -12.91 -15.96
N LEU A 268 -22.95 -13.09 -14.78
CA LEU A 268 -21.63 -12.54 -14.46
C LEU A 268 -20.52 -13.31 -15.18
N ILE A 269 -20.45 -14.63 -15.01
CA ILE A 269 -19.40 -15.46 -15.61
C ILE A 269 -19.53 -15.49 -17.14
N GLY A 270 -20.76 -15.46 -17.64
CA GLY A 270 -21.06 -15.30 -19.06
C GLY A 270 -20.53 -13.98 -19.61
N ALA A 271 -20.65 -12.87 -18.87
CA ALA A 271 -20.11 -11.58 -19.28
C ALA A 271 -18.57 -11.61 -19.31
N MET A 272 -17.93 -12.28 -18.35
CA MET A 272 -16.47 -12.50 -18.38
C MET A 272 -16.04 -13.23 -19.66
N ARG A 273 -16.73 -14.33 -20.00
CA ARG A 273 -16.43 -15.11 -21.21
C ARG A 273 -16.66 -14.31 -22.49
N GLU A 274 -17.71 -13.51 -22.54
CA GLU A 274 -18.03 -12.66 -23.68
C GLU A 274 -16.93 -11.60 -23.90
N GLU A 275 -16.51 -10.92 -22.84
CA GLU A 275 -15.47 -9.88 -22.92
C GLU A 275 -14.07 -10.41 -23.19
N LEU A 276 -13.68 -11.52 -22.55
CA LEU A 276 -12.33 -12.07 -22.67
C LEU A 276 -12.15 -12.97 -23.90
N ARG A 277 -13.22 -13.61 -24.39
CA ARG A 277 -13.13 -14.62 -25.47
C ARG A 277 -14.05 -14.36 -26.66
N GLY A 278 -14.87 -13.31 -26.65
CA GLY A 278 -15.80 -12.99 -27.73
C GLY A 278 -16.97 -13.97 -27.88
N ILE A 279 -17.21 -14.84 -26.90
CA ILE A 279 -18.27 -15.86 -26.95
C ILE A 279 -19.53 -15.32 -26.27
N LYS A 280 -20.49 -14.89 -27.11
CA LYS A 280 -21.76 -14.30 -26.66
C LYS A 280 -22.54 -15.21 -25.69
N ARG A 281 -23.28 -14.61 -24.76
CA ARG A 281 -24.22 -15.32 -23.85
C ARG A 281 -25.49 -15.83 -24.56
N GLY A 282 -25.82 -15.24 -25.70
CA GLY A 282 -26.94 -15.61 -26.56
C GLY A 282 -27.15 -14.58 -27.67
N PRO A 283 -28.05 -14.83 -28.64
CA PRO A 283 -28.22 -13.96 -29.80
C PRO A 283 -28.73 -12.55 -29.45
N ASN A 284 -29.54 -12.39 -28.39
CA ASN A 284 -30.16 -11.12 -28.00
C ASN A 284 -30.08 -10.83 -26.49
N VAL A 285 -29.14 -11.47 -25.77
CA VAL A 285 -28.99 -11.31 -24.32
C VAL A 285 -28.36 -9.95 -24.02
N LYS A 286 -28.94 -9.22 -23.06
CA LYS A 286 -28.43 -7.95 -22.54
C LYS A 286 -28.13 -8.09 -21.05
N ASP A 287 -27.30 -7.18 -20.53
CA ASP A 287 -27.10 -7.06 -19.08
C ASP A 287 -28.41 -6.66 -18.40
N VAL A 288 -28.55 -7.01 -17.13
CA VAL A 288 -29.70 -6.61 -16.31
C VAL A 288 -29.80 -5.08 -16.29
N ASP A 289 -30.97 -4.56 -16.67
CA ASP A 289 -31.27 -3.14 -16.62
C ASP A 289 -31.76 -2.79 -15.22
N TRP A 290 -30.81 -2.49 -14.32
CA TRP A 290 -31.13 -2.15 -12.94
C TRP A 290 -32.11 -0.98 -12.81
N SER A 291 -32.25 -0.12 -13.83
CA SER A 291 -33.22 1.00 -13.79
C SER A 291 -34.67 0.56 -13.82
N LYS A 292 -34.92 -0.69 -14.24
CA LYS A 292 -36.24 -1.32 -14.26
C LYS A 292 -36.46 -2.29 -13.09
N VAL A 293 -35.40 -2.64 -12.38
CA VAL A 293 -35.41 -3.71 -11.37
C VAL A 293 -35.30 -3.14 -9.95
N ALA A 294 -34.41 -2.16 -9.74
CA ALA A 294 -34.21 -1.51 -8.45
C ALA A 294 -35.24 -0.40 -8.20
N ASN A 295 -35.54 -0.12 -6.94
CA ASN A 295 -36.52 0.92 -6.56
C ASN A 295 -36.04 2.34 -6.89
N SER A 296 -34.75 2.60 -6.74
CA SER A 296 -34.12 3.86 -7.14
C SER A 296 -32.70 3.62 -7.63
N ILE A 297 -32.25 4.50 -8.52
CA ILE A 297 -30.87 4.54 -9.02
C ILE A 297 -30.25 5.88 -8.70
N SER A 298 -29.05 5.84 -8.12
CA SER A 298 -28.18 7.00 -8.06
C SER A 298 -26.80 6.69 -8.65
N ILE A 299 -26.21 7.70 -9.27
CA ILE A 299 -24.84 7.66 -9.76
C ILE A 299 -24.04 8.59 -8.85
N GLU A 300 -23.07 8.04 -8.13
CA GLU A 300 -22.14 8.83 -7.34
C GLU A 300 -20.97 9.25 -8.21
N VAL A 301 -21.00 10.51 -8.63
CA VAL A 301 -19.86 11.17 -9.26
C VAL A 301 -19.12 11.94 -8.18
N ALA A 302 -17.91 11.50 -7.85
CA ALA A 302 -17.02 12.30 -7.03
C ALA A 302 -16.59 13.54 -7.82
N THR A 303 -17.06 14.71 -7.41
CA THR A 303 -16.49 15.97 -7.89
C THR A 303 -15.15 16.17 -7.22
N LYS A 304 -14.05 15.81 -7.91
CA LYS A 304 -12.72 16.22 -7.48
C LYS A 304 -12.73 17.75 -7.28
N PRO A 305 -12.26 18.28 -6.14
CA PRO A 305 -12.19 19.72 -5.95
C PRO A 305 -11.40 20.30 -7.13
N SER A 306 -11.92 21.37 -7.73
CA SER A 306 -11.25 22.02 -8.86
C SER A 306 -9.79 22.28 -8.47
N PRO A 307 -8.81 21.96 -9.33
CA PRO A 307 -7.43 22.33 -9.07
C PRO A 307 -7.40 23.82 -8.73
N ILE A 308 -6.75 24.20 -7.62
CA ILE A 308 -6.58 25.60 -7.27
C ILE A 308 -5.77 26.24 -8.41
N LYS A 309 -6.46 26.88 -9.34
CA LYS A 309 -5.86 27.65 -10.42
C LYS A 309 -5.43 28.98 -9.81
N ILE A 310 -4.26 29.01 -9.18
CA ILE A 310 -3.63 30.27 -8.79
C ILE A 310 -3.29 31.00 -10.10
N PRO A 311 -3.91 32.15 -10.41
CA PRO A 311 -3.54 32.92 -11.58
C PRO A 311 -2.08 33.34 -11.44
N VAL A 312 -1.28 33.14 -12.49
CA VAL A 312 0.15 33.53 -12.49
C VAL A 312 0.31 35.02 -12.14
N SER A 313 -0.68 35.86 -12.44
CA SER A 313 -0.74 37.27 -12.03
C SER A 313 -0.76 37.48 -10.51
N GLU A 314 -1.38 36.59 -9.75
CA GLU A 314 -1.47 36.65 -8.29
C GLU A 314 -0.12 36.28 -7.63
N LEU A 315 0.60 35.32 -8.23
CA LEU A 315 2.00 35.01 -7.92
C LEU A 315 2.94 36.18 -8.28
N LEU A 316 2.76 36.79 -9.45
CA LEU A 316 3.61 37.90 -9.91
C LEU A 316 3.41 39.19 -9.11
N ASN A 317 2.20 39.46 -8.61
CA ASN A 317 1.95 40.65 -7.79
C ASN A 317 2.59 40.55 -6.40
N LYS A 318 2.76 39.34 -5.84
CA LYS A 318 3.54 39.11 -4.61
C LYS A 318 5.06 39.29 -4.80
N VAL A 319 5.55 39.32 -6.04
CA VAL A 319 6.97 39.48 -6.37
C VAL A 319 7.35 40.95 -6.66
N LYS A 320 6.39 41.85 -6.86
CA LYS A 320 6.65 43.28 -7.24
C LYS A 320 7.18 44.19 -6.11
N GLY A 321 7.49 43.64 -4.93
CA GLY A 321 7.94 44.41 -3.77
C GLY A 321 9.47 44.61 -3.64
N ILE A 322 10.29 44.15 -4.58
CA ILE A 322 11.75 44.20 -4.45
C ILE A 322 12.34 45.18 -5.48
N LYS A 323 12.93 46.27 -4.98
CA LYS A 323 13.63 47.28 -5.79
C LYS A 323 14.90 46.70 -6.46
N PRO A 324 15.27 47.16 -7.66
CA PRO A 324 16.34 46.56 -8.45
C PRO A 324 17.73 47.06 -8.01
N LEU A 325 18.67 46.13 -7.82
CA LEU A 325 20.09 46.40 -7.84
C LEU A 325 20.65 45.94 -9.21
N VAL A 326 21.01 46.96 -10.00
CA VAL A 326 21.98 47.06 -11.10
C VAL A 326 22.22 45.83 -12.00
N SER A 327 22.04 46.08 -13.29
CA SER A 327 22.30 45.13 -14.37
C SER A 327 23.80 44.86 -14.56
N THR A 328 24.17 43.59 -14.56
CA THR A 328 25.27 43.08 -15.41
C THR A 328 24.81 41.81 -16.10
N SER A 329 25.06 41.81 -17.41
CA SER A 329 24.64 40.83 -18.40
C SER A 329 25.12 39.40 -18.10
N LEU A 330 24.19 38.45 -17.98
CA LEU A 330 24.43 37.01 -18.11
C LEU A 330 23.19 36.41 -18.79
N SER A 331 23.29 36.10 -20.08
CA SER A 331 23.61 34.76 -20.62
C SER A 331 22.55 33.72 -20.25
N VAL A 332 21.97 33.13 -21.30
CA VAL A 332 20.99 32.05 -21.21
C VAL A 332 21.63 30.88 -20.45
N SER A 333 21.18 30.64 -19.21
CA SER A 333 21.60 29.47 -18.43
C SER A 333 20.49 28.42 -18.38
N ASN A 334 20.90 27.20 -18.69
CA ASN A 334 20.13 25.96 -18.65
C ASN A 334 19.39 25.77 -17.31
N LYS A 335 18.08 25.53 -17.37
CA LYS A 335 17.21 25.32 -16.19
C LYS A 335 17.40 23.98 -15.44
N ASN A 336 18.58 23.34 -15.49
CA ASN A 336 18.78 22.02 -14.85
C ASN A 336 20.05 21.86 -13.99
N GLU A 337 20.82 22.92 -13.70
CA GLU A 337 21.94 22.80 -12.74
C GLU A 337 21.50 23.27 -11.34
N ARG A 338 21.43 22.32 -10.39
CA ARG A 338 21.36 22.67 -8.96
C ARG A 338 22.76 23.16 -8.53
N PRO A 339 22.88 24.29 -7.82
CA PRO A 339 24.17 24.72 -7.28
C PRO A 339 24.81 23.64 -6.41
N ALA A 340 26.14 23.54 -6.46
CA ALA A 340 26.89 22.61 -5.61
C ALA A 340 26.59 22.87 -4.12
N GLN A 341 26.49 21.79 -3.34
CA GLN A 341 26.16 21.85 -1.92
C GLN A 341 27.34 21.37 -1.09
N VAL A 342 27.61 22.08 0.00
CA VAL A 342 28.61 21.72 1.03
C VAL A 342 27.87 21.42 2.33
N PHE A 343 27.98 20.18 2.81
CA PHE A 343 27.38 19.69 4.06
C PHE A 343 28.47 19.53 5.12
N CYS A 344 28.29 20.18 6.28
CA CYS A 344 29.28 20.23 7.35
C CYS A 344 28.69 19.66 8.65
N TYR A 345 29.23 18.54 9.13
CA TYR A 345 28.84 17.99 10.43
C TYR A 345 29.53 18.74 11.58
N MET A 346 28.75 19.05 12.62
CA MET A 346 29.24 19.53 13.91
C MET A 346 28.89 18.52 14.99
N THR A 347 29.90 18.02 15.70
CA THR A 347 29.72 17.04 16.80
C THR A 347 29.43 17.75 18.13
N SER A 348 28.40 17.34 18.86
CA SER A 348 27.98 17.93 20.14
C SER A 348 29.08 17.89 21.22
N TRP A 349 29.96 16.90 21.15
CA TRP A 349 31.07 16.72 22.09
C TRP A 349 32.31 17.57 21.78
N SER A 350 32.37 18.31 20.67
CA SER A 350 33.56 19.11 20.32
C SER A 350 33.85 20.24 21.32
N LYS A 351 32.83 20.71 22.03
CA LYS A 351 32.96 21.69 23.13
C LYS A 351 33.83 21.19 24.29
N LYS A 352 33.94 19.86 24.46
CA LYS A 352 34.67 19.22 25.56
C LYS A 352 36.16 19.07 25.26
N ARG A 353 36.57 19.30 24.01
CA ARG A 353 37.97 19.16 23.59
C ARG A 353 38.82 20.25 24.28
N PRO A 354 40.03 19.93 24.75
CA PRO A 354 40.88 20.90 25.44
C PRO A 354 41.53 21.90 24.48
N GLY A 355 41.85 23.09 25.01
CA GLY A 355 42.67 24.10 24.33
C GLY A 355 42.13 24.52 22.96
N ALA A 356 43.01 24.59 21.97
CA ALA A 356 42.67 24.99 20.59
C ALA A 356 41.73 24.01 19.86
N GLY A 357 41.53 22.80 20.39
CA GLY A 357 40.59 21.83 19.83
C GLY A 357 39.13 22.06 20.22
N ARG A 358 38.87 22.96 21.19
CA ARG A 358 37.51 23.31 21.64
C ARG A 358 36.74 23.99 20.52
N PHE A 359 35.57 23.45 20.19
CA PHE A 359 34.74 23.97 19.11
C PHE A 359 33.26 24.04 19.52
N THR A 360 32.67 25.24 19.41
CA THR A 360 31.26 25.56 19.71
C THR A 360 30.57 26.15 18.47
N PRO A 361 29.23 26.35 18.46
CA PRO A 361 28.54 26.89 17.29
C PRO A 361 29.09 28.26 16.85
N ASP A 362 29.56 29.10 17.79
CA ASP A 362 30.15 30.41 17.49
C ASP A 362 31.41 30.35 16.62
N ASN A 363 32.09 29.21 16.59
CA ASN A 363 33.27 29.00 15.76
C ASN A 363 32.94 28.70 14.29
N ILE A 364 31.66 28.47 13.95
CA ILE A 364 31.24 28.20 12.58
C ILE A 364 31.15 29.51 11.79
N ASP A 365 31.95 29.61 10.74
CA ASP A 365 31.71 30.58 9.67
C ASP A 365 30.54 30.08 8.81
N ALA A 366 29.38 30.72 8.98
CA ALA A 366 28.13 30.34 8.34
C ALA A 366 28.14 30.50 6.81
N THR A 367 29.17 31.11 6.22
CA THR A 367 29.28 31.32 4.76
C THR A 367 29.97 30.17 4.02
N LEU A 368 30.70 29.30 4.74
CA LEU A 368 31.48 28.22 4.13
C LEU A 368 30.64 27.00 3.74
N CYS A 369 29.55 26.76 4.48
CA CYS A 369 28.70 25.59 4.31
C CYS A 369 27.34 26.00 3.75
N THR A 370 26.76 25.17 2.89
CA THR A 370 25.35 25.33 2.48
C THR A 370 24.41 24.68 3.49
N HIS A 371 24.89 23.62 4.14
CA HIS A 371 24.16 22.85 5.13
C HIS A 371 25.07 22.57 6.34
N VAL A 372 24.57 22.79 7.55
CA VAL A 372 25.20 22.35 8.81
C VAL A 372 24.35 21.23 9.40
N ILE A 373 24.97 20.11 9.76
CA ILE A 373 24.30 18.97 10.40
C ILE A 373 24.81 18.86 11.84
N TYR A 374 23.92 19.00 12.82
CA TYR A 374 24.26 18.84 14.23
C TYR A 374 24.15 17.37 14.66
N ALA A 375 25.27 16.78 15.07
CA ALA A 375 25.40 15.38 15.46
C ALA A 375 25.59 15.26 16.99
N PHE A 376 24.78 14.52 17.73
CA PHE A 376 23.58 13.78 17.35
C PHE A 376 22.46 14.00 18.37
N ALA A 377 21.22 13.89 17.91
CA ALA A 377 20.06 13.58 18.75
C ALA A 377 20.09 12.10 19.19
N SER A 378 19.25 11.76 20.15
CA SER A 378 19.09 10.40 20.67
C SER A 378 17.67 9.86 20.47
N LEU A 379 17.46 8.60 20.83
CA LEU A 379 16.14 8.00 21.01
C LEU A 379 15.91 7.78 22.50
N LYS A 380 14.80 8.32 23.02
CA LYS A 380 14.30 8.01 24.36
C LYS A 380 12.86 7.55 24.26
N ASP A 381 12.56 6.37 24.81
CA ASP A 381 11.22 5.75 24.70
C ASP A 381 10.72 5.66 23.24
N HIS A 382 11.66 5.42 22.31
CA HIS A 382 11.45 5.39 20.86
C HIS A 382 11.03 6.71 20.21
N ARG A 383 11.27 7.83 20.88
CA ARG A 383 10.97 9.19 20.41
C ARG A 383 12.27 9.95 20.21
N LEU A 384 12.27 10.91 19.29
CA LEU A 384 13.40 11.80 19.09
C LEU A 384 13.63 12.61 20.38
N ALA A 385 14.87 12.61 20.87
CA ALA A 385 15.23 13.26 22.11
C ALA A 385 16.56 14.00 21.98
N GLU A 386 16.79 14.97 22.87
CA GLU A 386 18.10 15.60 23.02
C GLU A 386 19.19 14.55 23.31
N GLY A 387 20.42 14.81 22.86
CA GLY A 387 21.55 13.93 23.12
C GLY A 387 21.86 13.81 24.62
N GLU A 388 22.14 12.58 25.11
CA GLU A 388 22.50 12.37 26.51
C GLU A 388 24.01 12.61 26.73
N ASP A 389 24.36 13.79 27.24
CA ASP A 389 25.69 14.06 27.80
C ASP A 389 25.82 13.42 29.19
N LYS A 390 26.11 12.12 29.28
CA LYS A 390 26.23 11.41 30.59
C LYS A 390 27.45 11.79 31.43
N GLU A 391 28.34 12.62 30.91
CA GLU A 391 29.57 13.02 31.59
C GLU A 391 29.83 14.51 31.36
N GLY A 392 29.50 15.34 32.35
CA GLY A 392 29.87 16.75 32.37
C GLY A 392 29.10 17.57 33.42
N LYS A 393 29.82 18.16 34.37
CA LYS A 393 29.30 19.15 35.34
C LYS A 393 29.20 20.55 34.70
N ASP A 394 28.51 20.68 33.57
CA ASP A 394 28.24 21.98 32.94
C ASP A 394 26.72 22.20 32.86
N ASP A 395 26.27 23.34 33.38
CA ASP A 395 24.86 23.70 33.62
C ASP A 395 24.05 24.06 32.35
N GLU A 396 24.62 23.96 31.15
CA GLU A 396 23.95 24.35 29.91
C GLU A 396 23.25 23.15 29.24
N LYS A 397 21.92 23.23 29.13
CA LYS A 397 21.07 22.17 28.56
C LYS A 397 21.32 22.02 27.05
N GLU A 398 21.16 20.80 26.52
CA GLU A 398 21.35 20.53 25.09
C GLU A 398 20.40 21.37 24.21
N GLY A 399 19.17 21.61 24.67
CA GLY A 399 18.24 22.53 24.00
C GLY A 399 18.74 23.96 23.83
N ASP A 400 19.62 24.47 24.70
CA ASP A 400 20.21 25.80 24.54
C ASP A 400 21.29 25.81 23.45
N ARG A 401 21.96 24.68 23.21
CA ARG A 401 22.89 24.51 22.08
C ARG A 401 22.18 24.43 20.74
N TYR A 402 21.01 23.79 20.66
CA TYR A 402 20.21 23.78 19.43
C TYR A 402 19.86 25.21 18.99
N LYS A 403 19.52 26.09 19.93
CA LYS A 403 19.26 27.51 19.65
C LYS A 403 20.50 28.21 19.09
N GLN A 404 21.68 28.00 19.69
CA GLN A 404 22.94 28.61 19.21
C GLN A 404 23.29 28.16 17.78
N VAL A 405 23.13 26.88 17.47
CA VAL A 405 23.38 26.36 16.12
C VAL A 405 22.39 26.97 15.15
N VAL A 406 21.09 26.97 15.47
CA VAL A 406 20.06 27.54 14.60
C VAL A 406 20.24 29.05 14.38
N ALA A 407 20.76 29.78 15.37
CA ALA A 407 21.08 31.20 15.26
C ALA A 407 22.17 31.51 14.21
N LEU A 408 22.93 30.53 13.71
CA LEU A 408 23.84 30.74 12.58
C LEU A 408 23.12 31.27 11.32
N ARG A 409 21.81 31.06 11.20
CA ARG A 409 21.00 31.63 10.11
C ARG A 409 20.89 33.15 10.18
N GLU A 410 21.11 33.76 11.34
CA GLU A 410 21.16 35.22 11.46
C GLU A 410 22.38 35.79 10.72
N LYS A 411 23.47 35.00 10.62
CA LYS A 411 24.68 35.34 9.86
C LYS A 411 24.56 34.96 8.38
N ASN A 412 23.87 33.86 8.07
CA ASN A 412 23.60 33.42 6.70
C ASN A 412 22.15 32.89 6.58
N PRO A 413 21.19 33.70 6.11
CA PRO A 413 19.79 33.29 5.99
C PRO A 413 19.54 32.12 5.02
N ASP A 414 20.47 31.87 4.09
CA ASP A 414 20.36 30.77 3.13
C ASP A 414 20.82 29.43 3.71
N LEU A 415 21.58 29.45 4.81
CA LEU A 415 22.11 28.27 5.48
C LEU A 415 20.99 27.32 5.93
N LYS A 416 21.10 26.04 5.56
CA LYS A 416 20.21 24.98 6.05
C LYS A 416 20.84 24.26 7.22
N ILE A 417 20.06 24.03 8.27
CA ILE A 417 20.55 23.42 9.50
C ILE A 417 19.70 22.20 9.82
N LEU A 418 20.31 21.03 9.82
CA LEU A 418 19.65 19.74 10.06
C LEU A 418 20.13 19.16 11.39
N LEU A 419 19.29 18.32 11.98
CA LEU A 419 19.61 17.51 13.14
C LEU A 419 19.88 16.07 12.69
N ALA A 420 20.99 15.47 13.11
CA ALA A 420 21.27 14.07 12.83
C ALA A 420 20.82 13.18 14.00
N ILE A 421 20.23 12.03 13.69
CA ILE A 421 19.95 10.94 14.64
C ILE A 421 20.75 9.70 14.24
N GLY A 422 21.43 9.08 15.21
CA GLY A 422 22.19 7.86 14.99
C GLY A 422 23.68 8.01 15.26
N GLY A 423 24.49 7.54 14.31
CA GLY A 423 25.95 7.52 14.36
C GLY A 423 26.54 6.25 14.98
N TRP A 424 27.85 6.09 14.84
CA TRP A 424 28.61 4.90 15.25
C TRP A 424 28.26 4.32 16.62
N ALA A 425 28.24 5.17 17.67
CA ALA A 425 27.97 4.73 19.04
C ALA A 425 26.50 4.34 19.29
N PHE A 426 25.59 4.84 18.45
CA PHE A 426 24.17 4.53 18.50
C PHE A 426 23.89 3.13 17.92
N GLY A 427 24.63 2.75 16.89
CA GLY A 427 24.56 1.44 16.25
C GLY A 427 23.18 1.14 15.65
N SER A 428 22.92 -0.16 15.42
CA SER A 428 21.70 -0.60 14.73
C SER A 428 20.55 -0.97 15.64
N SER A 429 20.81 -1.38 16.89
CA SER A 429 19.77 -1.91 17.77
C SER A 429 18.63 -0.92 18.04
N PRO A 430 18.87 0.37 18.32
CA PRO A 430 17.77 1.30 18.56
C PRO A 430 16.92 1.55 17.30
N PHE A 431 17.54 1.58 16.11
CA PHE A 431 16.81 1.69 14.85
C PHE A 431 16.02 0.43 14.52
N ARG A 432 16.57 -0.76 14.77
CA ARG A 432 15.84 -2.03 14.65
C ARG A 432 14.64 -2.07 15.58
N GLU A 433 14.83 -1.68 16.82
CA GLU A 433 13.74 -1.62 17.79
C GLU A 433 12.68 -0.61 17.35
N LEU A 434 13.08 0.59 16.96
CA LEU A 434 12.18 1.63 16.44
C LEU A 434 11.34 1.13 15.26
N THR A 435 11.99 0.49 14.29
CA THR A 435 11.37 0.06 13.03
C THR A 435 10.69 -1.31 13.09
N SER A 436 10.92 -2.09 14.15
CA SER A 436 10.29 -3.40 14.36
C SER A 436 8.77 -3.33 14.56
N ASN A 437 8.24 -2.15 14.89
CA ASN A 437 6.82 -1.92 15.11
C ASN A 437 6.36 -0.68 14.33
N VAL A 438 5.39 -0.87 13.44
CA VAL A 438 4.89 0.21 12.54
C VAL A 438 4.24 1.34 13.32
N PHE A 439 3.50 1.08 14.40
CA PHE A 439 2.90 2.13 15.24
C PHE A 439 3.97 2.97 15.92
N ARG A 440 5.00 2.31 16.48
CA ARG A 440 6.15 2.97 17.11
C ARG A 440 6.92 3.83 16.10
N MET A 441 7.20 3.28 14.92
CA MET A 441 7.88 4.00 13.86
C MET A 441 7.07 5.22 13.38
N ASN A 442 5.75 5.07 13.19
CA ASN A 442 4.89 6.19 12.81
C ASN A 442 4.81 7.25 13.91
N GLN A 443 4.73 6.84 15.17
CA GLN A 443 4.78 7.75 16.32
C GLN A 443 6.08 8.56 16.33
N PHE A 444 7.22 7.90 16.16
CA PHE A 444 8.50 8.59 16.01
C PHE A 444 8.51 9.58 14.85
N VAL A 445 7.96 9.22 13.69
CA VAL A 445 7.90 10.08 12.51
C VAL A 445 7.10 11.36 12.80
N TYR A 446 5.93 11.25 13.44
CA TYR A 446 5.11 12.41 13.79
C TYR A 446 5.78 13.27 14.87
N GLU A 447 6.30 12.67 15.94
CA GLU A 447 6.94 13.41 17.02
C GLU A 447 8.28 14.03 16.59
N ALA A 448 8.99 13.44 15.62
CA ALA A 448 10.18 14.04 15.03
C ALA A 448 9.86 15.36 14.31
N ILE A 449 8.69 15.48 13.67
CA ILE A 449 8.27 16.74 13.06
C ILE A 449 8.09 17.82 14.13
N GLU A 450 7.35 17.51 15.20
CA GLU A 450 7.12 18.43 16.31
C GLU A 450 8.45 18.89 16.90
N PHE A 451 9.35 17.95 17.21
CA PHE A 451 10.67 18.24 17.74
C PHE A 451 11.50 19.14 16.81
N LEU A 452 11.55 18.82 15.51
CA LEU A 452 12.32 19.61 14.54
C LEU A 452 11.73 21.01 14.37
N ARG A 453 10.41 21.17 14.46
CA ARG A 453 9.74 22.47 14.39
C ARG A 453 9.95 23.29 15.65
N ASP A 454 9.85 22.68 16.83
CA ASP A 454 10.06 23.32 18.13
C ASP A 454 11.48 23.91 18.26
N TYR A 455 12.49 23.14 17.83
CA TYR A 455 13.87 23.62 17.78
C TYR A 455 14.24 24.31 16.47
N GLN A 456 13.28 24.52 15.56
CA GLN A 456 13.45 25.25 14.31
C GLN A 456 14.52 24.69 13.36
N PHE A 457 14.74 23.37 13.33
CA PHE A 457 15.58 22.72 12.32
C PHE A 457 14.94 22.75 10.92
N ASN A 458 15.78 22.72 9.89
CA ASN A 458 15.33 22.61 8.50
C ASN A 458 15.14 21.17 8.04
N GLY A 459 15.52 20.17 8.85
CA GLY A 459 15.41 18.77 8.45
C GLY A 459 16.08 17.79 9.40
N LEU A 460 15.93 16.51 9.08
CA LEU A 460 16.50 15.38 9.79
C LEU A 460 17.51 14.65 8.90
N ASP A 461 18.64 14.29 9.48
CA ASP A 461 19.62 13.39 8.89
C ASP A 461 19.59 12.04 9.61
N VAL A 462 19.44 10.93 8.87
CA VAL A 462 19.34 9.58 9.45
C VAL A 462 20.64 8.82 9.23
N ASP A 463 21.39 8.63 10.31
CA ASP A 463 22.70 7.99 10.32
C ASP A 463 22.63 6.60 10.98
N TRP A 464 22.05 5.63 10.26
CA TRP A 464 21.95 4.25 10.73
C TRP A 464 23.23 3.48 10.38
N GLU A 465 24.05 3.19 11.40
CA GLU A 465 25.31 2.45 11.25
C GLU A 465 25.24 1.02 11.86
N TYR A 466 25.05 -0.06 11.10
CA TYR A 466 24.58 -0.10 9.71
C TYR A 466 23.40 -1.06 9.59
N PRO A 467 22.39 -0.75 8.77
CA PRO A 467 21.33 -1.72 8.47
C PRO A 467 21.95 -2.94 7.79
N ARG A 468 21.82 -4.12 8.41
CA ARG A 468 22.39 -5.39 7.92
C ARG A 468 21.31 -6.41 7.60
N GLY A 469 21.37 -6.96 6.39
CA GLY A 469 20.42 -7.96 5.91
C GLY A 469 19.14 -7.37 5.32
N ALA A 470 18.28 -8.25 4.78
CA ALA A 470 17.09 -7.85 4.05
C ALA A 470 16.06 -7.12 4.93
N ASP A 471 15.95 -7.51 6.21
CA ASP A 471 14.99 -6.93 7.14
C ASP A 471 15.37 -5.49 7.51
N ASP A 472 16.62 -5.25 7.91
CA ASP A 472 17.10 -3.89 8.19
C ASP A 472 17.02 -3.00 6.94
N ARG A 473 17.35 -3.53 5.75
CA ARG A 473 17.20 -2.80 4.49
C ARG A 473 15.76 -2.36 4.27
N ALA A 474 14.80 -3.26 4.46
CA ALA A 474 13.38 -2.94 4.29
C ALA A 474 12.90 -1.95 5.35
N SER A 475 13.31 -2.14 6.60
CA SER A 475 13.00 -1.24 7.72
C SER A 475 13.57 0.16 7.53
N TYR A 476 14.80 0.27 7.06
CA TYR A 476 15.45 1.55 6.78
C TYR A 476 14.75 2.29 5.65
N VAL A 477 14.44 1.60 4.54
CA VAL A 477 13.67 2.19 3.44
C VAL A 477 12.28 2.64 3.91
N ASN A 478 11.63 1.85 4.76
CA ASN A 478 10.31 2.20 5.30
C ASN A 478 10.37 3.44 6.19
N LEU A 479 11.35 3.51 7.10
CA LEU A 479 11.57 4.67 7.96
C LEU A 479 11.80 5.94 7.12
N LEU A 480 12.70 5.89 6.13
CA LEU A 480 12.97 7.03 5.25
C LEU A 480 11.74 7.43 4.43
N LYS A 481 10.96 6.46 3.95
CA LYS A 481 9.72 6.72 3.21
C LYS A 481 8.69 7.43 4.09
N GLU A 482 8.42 6.93 5.29
CA GLU A 482 7.43 7.53 6.19
C GLU A 482 7.86 8.93 6.65
N LEU A 483 9.14 9.14 7.01
CA LEU A 483 9.68 10.47 7.28
C LEU A 483 9.46 11.42 6.10
N ARG A 484 9.75 10.96 4.89
CA ARG A 484 9.60 11.78 3.68
C ARG A 484 8.15 12.18 3.45
N LEU A 485 7.22 11.22 3.55
CA LEU A 485 5.80 11.45 3.34
C LEU A 485 5.23 12.38 4.41
N ALA A 486 5.61 12.18 5.67
CA ALA A 486 5.14 13.02 6.77
C ALA A 486 5.68 14.46 6.65
N PHE A 487 6.95 14.64 6.27
CA PHE A 487 7.51 15.97 6.01
C PHE A 487 6.78 16.68 4.84
N GLU A 488 6.47 15.95 3.76
CA GLU A 488 5.69 16.50 2.64
C GLU A 488 4.25 16.83 3.04
N GLY A 489 3.63 15.99 3.87
CA GLY A 489 2.27 16.19 4.39
C GLY A 489 2.18 17.40 5.30
N GLU A 490 3.07 17.52 6.28
CA GLU A 490 3.08 18.66 7.20
C GLU A 490 3.37 19.97 6.47
N ALA A 491 4.30 20.00 5.52
CA ALA A 491 4.59 21.21 4.75
C ALA A 491 3.36 21.73 3.98
N LYS A 492 2.57 20.79 3.42
CA LYS A 492 1.34 21.12 2.70
C LYS A 492 0.25 21.64 3.63
N SER A 493 0.11 21.06 4.83
CA SER A 493 -0.95 21.42 5.76
C SER A 493 -0.65 22.68 6.57
N SER A 494 0.60 22.88 6.99
CA SER A 494 1.01 23.99 7.84
C SER A 494 1.44 25.23 7.04
N GLY A 495 1.75 25.08 5.75
CA GLY A 495 2.30 26.13 4.90
C GLY A 495 3.78 26.44 5.16
N HIS A 496 4.43 25.73 6.08
CA HIS A 496 5.86 25.87 6.32
C HIS A 496 6.69 25.23 5.19
N PRO A 497 7.93 25.69 4.96
CA PRO A 497 8.87 24.98 4.08
C PRO A 497 9.07 23.54 4.53
N ARG A 498 9.06 22.62 3.57
CA ARG A 498 9.25 21.19 3.84
C ARG A 498 10.58 20.93 4.53
N LEU A 499 10.52 20.16 5.62
CA LEU A 499 11.72 19.61 6.26
C LEU A 499 12.53 18.78 5.24
N LEU A 500 13.84 18.94 5.29
CA LEU A 500 14.80 18.16 4.51
C LEU A 500 14.96 16.79 5.18
N LEU A 501 15.15 15.76 4.35
CA LEU A 501 15.50 14.43 4.81
C LEU A 501 16.79 14.02 4.11
N THR A 502 17.83 13.79 4.89
CA THR A 502 19.13 13.31 4.42
C THR A 502 19.53 12.05 5.18
N ALA A 503 20.58 11.39 4.70
CA ALA A 503 21.13 10.20 5.34
C ALA A 503 22.63 10.11 5.09
N ALA A 504 23.38 9.73 6.13
CA ALA A 504 24.74 9.24 5.98
C ALA A 504 24.69 7.75 5.56
N VAL A 505 25.44 7.40 4.52
CA VAL A 505 25.46 6.04 3.94
C VAL A 505 26.90 5.57 3.74
N PRO A 506 27.21 4.29 3.99
CA PRO A 506 28.58 3.76 3.88
C PRO A 506 29.03 3.65 2.42
N ALA A 507 30.34 3.72 2.19
CA ALA A 507 30.95 3.52 0.88
C ALA A 507 31.10 2.03 0.50
N SER A 508 31.07 1.12 1.49
CA SER A 508 31.31 -0.32 1.31
C SER A 508 30.16 -1.17 1.84
N PHE A 509 29.96 -2.32 1.20
CA PHE A 509 29.08 -3.38 1.68
C PHE A 509 29.83 -4.19 2.76
N GLU A 510 29.71 -3.82 4.03
CA GLU A 510 30.13 -4.69 5.15
C GLU A 510 29.01 -5.63 5.59
#